data_AF-A0AAN5XSY6-F1
#
_entry.id   AF-A0AAN5XSY6-F1
#
_cell.length_a   1.000
_cell.length_b   1.000
_cell.length_c   1.000
_cell.angle_alpha   90.00
_cell.angle_beta   90.00
_cell.angle_gamma   90.00
#
_symmetry.space_group_name_H-M   'P 1'
#
loop_
_entity.id
_entity.type
_entity.pdbx_description
1 polymer ?
#
loop_
_entity_poly.entity_id
_entity_poly.type
_entity_poly.pdbx_seq_one_letter_code
_entity_poly.pdbx_strand_id
1 'polypeptide(L)'
;MGLFDKFFGNKKKNEQEENQNSFGEMKKLINKIKKDEPKESENKNIGRGISINLTPNYEDGIITISSSPVGVSTGSTANDFYVYEWFIKETGEIFYVGKGRENRYKEYHAKAYEAEKIREQYETDSRFVASGLTEDEAIELESKEMARVLNETNNRLTNRIIPLFVNRDNGYFRSPNTPELKFETAPVLFANEIDEHYFGQNPRTFDKVEEKNLKAVVFITRSMRDEINIIYGGNLEKYLDEANALLTENGKKILKSKYAKSVSAWIYVGDDEVHNYEIDQQQALEKLGRNVPTYHLIDVWKFLKEQYGDVVAKESEPPSINPVHSRVPLSEIKNLHNWDRGFDEGMPYWEKGDKERKAGNLEKAIELFDKARYNGYNAPALYTSYTMAFRKLKDYDNEIAIIDECIERLRAEKINVNQNNIIGMRDRRAKALELKQKQK
;
A
#
# COMPACT_ATOMS: atom_id res chain seq x y z
N MET A 1 -1.78 -8.58 54.51
CA MET A 1 -2.87 -9.47 54.04
C MET A 1 -4.18 -8.85 54.49
N GLY A 2 -5.15 -8.47 53.67
CA GLY A 2 -5.24 -8.42 52.22
C GLY A 2 -6.39 -7.48 51.86
N LEU A 3 -6.10 -6.47 51.02
CA LEU A 3 -7.04 -5.52 50.43
C LEU A 3 -7.45 -6.09 49.06
N PHE A 4 -8.53 -6.88 48.97
CA PHE A 4 -8.95 -7.43 47.68
C PHE A 4 -10.47 -7.53 47.39
N ASP A 5 -11.37 -7.05 48.25
CA ASP A 5 -12.83 -7.27 48.03
C ASP A 5 -13.66 -6.01 47.69
N LYS A 6 -13.13 -5.09 46.88
CA LYS A 6 -13.94 -3.96 46.38
C LYS A 6 -13.94 -3.69 44.88
N PHE A 7 -13.34 -4.56 44.05
CA PHE A 7 -13.21 -4.29 42.61
C PHE A 7 -13.91 -5.25 41.63
N PHE A 8 -14.60 -6.30 42.09
CA PHE A 8 -15.20 -7.30 41.16
C PHE A 8 -16.71 -7.53 41.34
N GLY A 9 -17.48 -6.45 41.50
CA GLY A 9 -18.96 -6.53 41.61
C GLY A 9 -19.78 -6.10 40.39
N ASN A 10 -19.25 -5.26 39.50
CA ASN A 10 -20.11 -4.54 38.53
C ASN A 10 -19.85 -4.82 37.04
N LYS A 11 -18.95 -5.74 36.68
CA LYS A 11 -18.60 -5.97 35.27
C LYS A 11 -19.57 -6.89 34.51
N LYS A 12 -20.37 -7.72 35.21
CA LYS A 12 -21.26 -8.71 34.58
C LYS A 12 -22.67 -8.23 34.23
N LYS A 13 -23.11 -7.06 34.72
CA LYS A 13 -24.46 -6.53 34.41
C LYS A 13 -24.49 -5.66 33.14
N ASN A 14 -23.44 -4.91 32.84
CA ASN A 14 -23.41 -4.04 31.66
C ASN A 14 -23.24 -4.81 30.33
N GLU A 15 -22.52 -5.95 30.32
CA GLU A 15 -22.37 -6.79 29.12
C GLU A 15 -23.65 -7.53 28.71
N GLN A 16 -24.61 -7.72 29.63
CA GLN A 16 -25.90 -8.33 29.31
C GLN A 16 -26.91 -7.30 28.77
N GLU A 17 -26.86 -6.04 29.22
CA GLU A 17 -27.71 -4.96 28.70
C GLU A 17 -27.24 -4.44 27.33
N GLU A 18 -25.92 -4.38 27.07
CA GLU A 18 -25.40 -4.04 25.74
C GLU A 18 -25.71 -5.12 24.69
N ASN A 19 -25.63 -6.41 25.06
CA ASN A 19 -25.99 -7.51 24.15
C ASN A 19 -27.49 -7.58 23.86
N GLN A 20 -28.37 -7.25 24.81
CA GLN A 20 -29.81 -7.21 24.56
C GLN A 20 -30.23 -6.03 23.68
N ASN A 21 -29.55 -4.87 23.78
CA ASN A 21 -29.78 -3.74 22.89
C ASN A 21 -29.28 -3.99 21.47
N SER A 22 -28.11 -4.64 21.31
CA SER A 22 -27.56 -5.00 19.99
C SER A 22 -28.49 -5.97 19.22
N PHE A 23 -29.05 -6.97 19.90
CA PHE A 23 -30.03 -7.89 19.31
C PHE A 23 -31.36 -7.19 18.96
N GLY A 24 -31.79 -6.20 19.75
CA GLY A 24 -32.98 -5.40 19.48
C GLY A 24 -32.88 -4.52 18.23
N GLU A 25 -31.69 -3.97 17.97
CA GLU A 25 -31.41 -3.17 16.77
C GLU A 25 -31.27 -4.05 15.52
N MET A 26 -30.63 -5.22 15.64
CA MET A 26 -30.51 -6.20 14.57
C MET A 26 -31.88 -6.74 14.13
N LYS A 27 -32.80 -6.97 15.07
CA LYS A 27 -34.19 -7.40 14.79
C LYS A 27 -35.02 -6.31 14.11
N LYS A 28 -34.76 -5.03 14.41
CA LYS A 28 -35.37 -3.88 13.70
C LYS A 28 -34.82 -3.73 12.28
N LEU A 29 -33.54 -4.01 12.07
CA LEU A 29 -32.90 -3.99 10.74
C LEU A 29 -33.45 -5.11 9.84
N ILE A 30 -33.59 -6.33 10.37
CA ILE A 30 -34.16 -7.49 9.66
C ILE A 30 -35.63 -7.27 9.30
N ASN A 31 -36.42 -6.65 10.19
CA ASN A 31 -37.82 -6.32 9.88
C ASN A 31 -37.97 -5.15 8.89
N LYS A 32 -36.94 -4.31 8.74
CA LYS A 32 -36.89 -3.26 7.71
C LYS A 32 -36.59 -3.86 6.33
N ILE A 33 -35.69 -4.85 6.26
CA ILE A 33 -35.37 -5.60 5.03
C ILE A 33 -36.57 -6.43 4.55
N LYS A 34 -37.42 -6.95 5.45
CA LYS A 34 -38.64 -7.70 5.08
C LYS A 34 -39.76 -6.86 4.44
N LYS A 35 -39.69 -5.53 4.48
CA LYS A 35 -40.74 -4.64 3.96
C LYS A 35 -40.46 -4.06 2.58
N ASP A 36 -39.23 -4.19 2.09
CA ASP A 36 -38.84 -3.72 0.77
C ASP A 36 -38.57 -4.93 -0.12
N GLU A 37 -39.58 -5.38 -0.87
CA GLU A 37 -39.38 -6.31 -1.99
C GLU A 37 -38.38 -5.69 -2.99
N PRO A 38 -37.41 -6.45 -3.52
CA PRO A 38 -36.46 -5.89 -4.46
C PRO A 38 -37.13 -5.69 -5.81
N LYS A 39 -37.33 -4.42 -6.19
CA LYS A 39 -37.39 -4.05 -7.60
C LYS A 39 -36.00 -4.28 -8.19
N GLU A 40 -35.95 -5.00 -9.29
CA GLU A 40 -34.76 -5.19 -10.13
C GLU A 40 -34.04 -3.85 -10.31
N SER A 41 -32.86 -3.71 -9.72
CA SER A 41 -31.92 -2.66 -10.05
C SER A 41 -30.78 -3.28 -10.83
N GLU A 42 -30.76 -3.01 -12.14
CA GLU A 42 -29.63 -3.25 -13.03
C GLU A 42 -28.36 -2.59 -12.46
N ASN A 43 -27.53 -3.37 -11.77
CA ASN A 43 -26.18 -2.96 -11.41
C ASN A 43 -25.25 -3.28 -12.59
N LYS A 44 -25.02 -2.28 -13.46
CA LYS A 44 -23.84 -2.26 -14.33
C LYS A 44 -22.59 -2.08 -13.46
N ASN A 45 -22.08 -3.18 -12.92
CA ASN A 45 -20.82 -3.22 -12.19
C ASN A 45 -19.64 -3.16 -13.17
N ILE A 46 -19.10 -1.96 -13.36
CA ILE A 46 -17.78 -1.72 -13.99
C ILE A 46 -16.70 -1.69 -12.89
N GLY A 47 -16.78 -2.62 -11.93
CA GLY A 47 -15.93 -2.64 -10.75
C GLY A 47 -14.89 -3.76 -10.80
N ARG A 48 -13.60 -3.41 -10.85
CA ARG A 48 -12.52 -4.31 -10.42
C ARG A 48 -12.57 -4.39 -8.90
N GLY A 49 -13.29 -5.36 -8.35
CA GLY A 49 -13.40 -5.53 -6.91
C GLY A 49 -13.67 -6.98 -6.54
N ILE A 50 -12.90 -7.48 -5.58
CA ILE A 50 -13.20 -8.72 -4.88
C ILE A 50 -14.33 -8.39 -3.89
N SER A 51 -15.41 -9.16 -3.85
CA SER A 51 -16.52 -8.96 -2.91
C SER A 51 -16.88 -10.23 -2.15
N ILE A 52 -17.52 -10.06 -0.99
CA ILE A 52 -17.94 -11.13 -0.10
C ILE A 52 -19.44 -11.35 -0.28
N ASN A 53 -19.84 -12.60 -0.52
CA ASN A 53 -21.23 -13.01 -0.52
C ASN A 53 -21.57 -13.64 0.84
N LEU A 54 -22.67 -13.18 1.43
CA LEU A 54 -23.24 -13.71 2.67
C LEU A 54 -24.55 -14.39 2.34
N THR A 55 -24.58 -15.72 2.44
CA THR A 55 -25.80 -16.50 2.24
C THR A 55 -26.30 -17.02 3.58
N PRO A 56 -27.38 -16.46 4.14
CA PRO A 56 -27.97 -16.98 5.37
C PRO A 56 -28.63 -18.34 5.09
N ASN A 57 -28.20 -19.38 5.79
CA ASN A 57 -28.90 -20.66 5.81
C ASN A 57 -29.96 -20.62 6.91
N TYR A 58 -31.23 -20.48 6.49
CA TYR A 58 -32.36 -20.24 7.39
C TYR A 58 -32.78 -21.46 8.21
N GLU A 59 -32.23 -22.66 7.92
CA GLU A 59 -32.55 -23.89 8.65
C GLU A 59 -31.68 -24.07 9.91
N ASP A 60 -30.40 -23.68 9.85
CA ASP A 60 -29.44 -23.90 10.96
C ASP A 60 -28.90 -22.60 11.59
N GLY A 61 -29.30 -21.43 11.08
CA GLY A 61 -28.79 -20.13 11.55
C GLY A 61 -27.32 -19.86 11.19
N ILE A 62 -26.73 -20.69 10.31
CA ILE A 62 -25.35 -20.57 9.83
C ILE A 62 -25.32 -19.58 8.67
N ILE A 63 -24.42 -18.60 8.73
CA ILE A 63 -24.12 -17.71 7.60
C ILE A 63 -22.97 -18.34 6.80
N THR A 64 -23.24 -18.73 5.56
CA THR A 64 -22.19 -19.17 4.65
C THR A 64 -21.53 -17.94 4.04
N ILE A 65 -20.22 -17.83 4.19
CA ILE A 65 -19.40 -16.76 3.62
C ILE A 65 -18.68 -17.34 2.41
N SER A 66 -18.88 -16.75 1.23
CA SER A 66 -18.18 -17.15 0.01
C SER A 66 -17.61 -15.95 -0.74
N SER A 67 -16.62 -16.19 -1.59
CA SER A 67 -16.08 -15.14 -2.46
C SER A 67 -16.97 -14.93 -3.66
N SER A 68 -17.17 -13.67 -4.06
CA SER A 68 -17.65 -13.37 -5.41
C SER A 68 -16.62 -13.78 -6.46
N PRO A 69 -17.07 -14.08 -7.69
CA PRO A 69 -16.17 -14.30 -8.81
C PRO A 69 -15.24 -13.10 -9.04
N VAL A 70 -14.00 -13.37 -9.46
CA VAL A 70 -12.94 -12.36 -9.61
C VAL A 70 -12.70 -11.89 -11.05
N GLY A 71 -13.48 -12.44 -11.99
CA GLY A 71 -13.45 -12.08 -13.41
C GLY A 71 -14.15 -10.75 -13.71
N VAL A 72 -13.71 -10.06 -14.77
CA VAL A 72 -14.33 -8.81 -15.24
C VAL A 72 -15.36 -9.12 -16.32
N SER A 73 -16.61 -8.69 -16.10
CA SER A 73 -17.67 -8.74 -17.11
C SER A 73 -17.48 -7.63 -18.14
N THR A 74 -17.67 -7.97 -19.41
CA THR A 74 -17.72 -7.03 -20.53
C THR A 74 -19.14 -6.68 -20.93
N GLY A 75 -20.14 -7.34 -20.34
CA GLY A 75 -21.55 -7.22 -20.69
C GLY A 75 -21.92 -7.93 -22.00
N SER A 76 -21.13 -8.94 -22.40
CA SER A 76 -21.39 -9.69 -23.62
C SER A 76 -22.52 -10.68 -23.43
N THR A 77 -23.41 -10.78 -24.42
CA THR A 77 -24.50 -11.76 -24.47
C THR A 77 -24.15 -13.00 -25.30
N ALA A 78 -22.87 -13.17 -25.66
CA ALA A 78 -22.42 -14.30 -26.45
C ALA A 78 -22.27 -15.56 -25.58
N ASN A 79 -22.49 -16.73 -26.19
CA ASN A 79 -22.42 -18.04 -25.54
C ASN A 79 -21.21 -18.87 -26.03
N ASP A 80 -20.19 -18.20 -26.55
CA ASP A 80 -18.96 -18.79 -27.08
C ASP A 80 -17.76 -18.57 -26.13
N PHE A 81 -18.03 -18.23 -24.87
CA PHE A 81 -16.98 -18.16 -23.86
C PHE A 81 -16.51 -19.57 -23.48
N TYR A 82 -15.27 -19.63 -23.02
CA TYR A 82 -14.66 -20.81 -22.45
C TYR A 82 -13.77 -20.42 -21.27
N VAL A 83 -13.49 -21.42 -20.43
CA VAL A 83 -12.43 -21.34 -19.41
C VAL A 83 -11.33 -22.31 -19.82
N TYR A 84 -10.09 -21.89 -19.69
CA TYR A 84 -8.92 -22.66 -20.07
C TYR A 84 -7.83 -22.58 -19.01
N GLU A 85 -6.99 -23.59 -19.01
CA GLU A 85 -5.78 -23.66 -18.20
C GLU A 85 -4.57 -23.60 -19.13
N TRP A 86 -3.52 -22.89 -18.72
CA TRP A 86 -2.18 -23.11 -19.23
C TRP A 86 -1.40 -23.99 -18.27
N PHE A 87 -0.66 -24.95 -18.84
CA PHE A 87 0.11 -25.90 -18.09
C PHE A 87 1.47 -26.20 -18.74
N ILE A 88 2.45 -26.58 -17.92
CA ILE A 88 3.76 -27.03 -18.39
C ILE A 88 3.61 -28.50 -18.82
N LYS A 89 3.99 -28.83 -20.07
CA LYS A 89 3.73 -30.17 -20.64
C LYS A 89 4.44 -31.28 -19.88
N GLU A 90 5.68 -31.04 -19.47
CA GLU A 90 6.51 -32.03 -18.78
C GLU A 90 5.91 -32.44 -17.43
N THR A 91 5.44 -31.47 -16.64
CA THR A 91 4.98 -31.70 -15.26
C THR A 91 3.46 -31.81 -15.15
N GLY A 92 2.72 -31.29 -16.13
CA GLY A 92 1.27 -31.09 -16.04
C GLY A 92 0.86 -29.97 -15.09
N GLU A 93 1.81 -29.19 -14.56
CA GLU A 93 1.54 -28.13 -13.59
C GLU A 93 0.76 -26.99 -14.25
N ILE A 94 -0.39 -26.66 -13.67
CA ILE A 94 -1.24 -25.54 -14.09
C ILE A 94 -0.71 -24.26 -13.47
N PHE A 95 -0.24 -23.32 -14.29
CA PHE A 95 0.32 -22.06 -13.81
C PHE A 95 -0.59 -20.86 -14.06
N TYR A 96 -1.64 -21.01 -14.88
CA TYR A 96 -2.58 -19.94 -15.16
C TYR A 96 -3.96 -20.48 -15.52
N VAL A 97 -5.00 -19.82 -15.00
CA VAL A 97 -6.40 -20.07 -15.37
C VAL A 97 -6.95 -18.80 -16.00
N GLY A 98 -7.65 -18.93 -17.13
CA GLY A 98 -8.23 -17.77 -17.80
C GLY A 98 -9.59 -18.05 -18.42
N LYS A 99 -10.40 -17.00 -18.54
CA LYS A 99 -11.54 -16.97 -19.46
C LYS A 99 -11.18 -16.37 -20.81
N GLY A 100 -11.83 -16.86 -21.86
CA GLY A 100 -11.63 -16.34 -23.20
C GLY A 100 -12.72 -16.65 -24.20
N ARG A 101 -12.51 -16.09 -25.39
CA ARG A 101 -13.27 -16.31 -26.63
C ARG A 101 -12.26 -16.45 -27.76
N GLU A 102 -12.68 -17.07 -28.86
CA GLU A 102 -11.83 -17.24 -30.05
C GLU A 102 -10.45 -17.81 -29.69
N ASN A 103 -9.36 -17.20 -30.18
CA ASN A 103 -7.98 -17.66 -29.99
C ASN A 103 -7.28 -17.05 -28.77
N ARG A 104 -7.99 -16.38 -27.86
CA ARG A 104 -7.39 -15.73 -26.68
C ARG A 104 -6.45 -16.65 -25.89
N TYR A 105 -6.78 -17.92 -25.75
CA TYR A 105 -5.94 -18.90 -25.05
C TYR A 105 -4.56 -19.16 -25.70
N LYS A 106 -4.35 -18.76 -26.97
CA LYS A 106 -3.06 -18.86 -27.67
C LYS A 106 -2.30 -17.54 -27.71
N GLU A 107 -3.03 -16.44 -27.63
CA GLU A 107 -2.49 -15.08 -27.75
C GLU A 107 -1.57 -14.71 -26.58
N TYR A 108 -0.86 -13.60 -26.72
CA TYR A 108 -0.02 -13.00 -25.69
C TYR A 108 -0.83 -12.08 -24.77
N HIS A 109 -0.67 -12.25 -23.46
CA HIS A 109 -1.41 -11.55 -22.42
C HIS A 109 -0.51 -10.56 -21.68
N ALA A 110 -0.45 -9.32 -22.16
CA ALA A 110 0.37 -8.26 -21.56
C ALA A 110 0.11 -8.02 -20.05
N LYS A 111 -1.08 -8.38 -19.53
CA LYS A 111 -1.44 -8.24 -18.11
C LYS A 111 -1.07 -9.49 -17.27
N ALA A 112 -0.72 -10.60 -17.90
CA ALA A 112 -0.31 -11.85 -17.28
C ALA A 112 1.17 -12.14 -17.60
N TYR A 113 2.03 -11.13 -17.45
CA TYR A 113 3.45 -11.19 -17.82
C TYR A 113 4.23 -12.33 -17.14
N GLU A 114 3.89 -12.72 -15.90
CA GLU A 114 4.50 -13.90 -15.26
C GLU A 114 4.12 -15.20 -15.97
N ALA A 115 2.85 -15.35 -16.36
CA ALA A 115 2.40 -16.51 -17.12
C ALA A 115 3.11 -16.57 -18.48
N GLU A 116 3.29 -15.43 -19.14
CA GLU A 116 4.01 -15.36 -20.41
C GLU A 116 5.50 -15.67 -20.25
N LYS A 117 6.14 -15.19 -19.18
CA LYS A 117 7.53 -15.54 -18.83
C LYS A 117 7.69 -17.05 -18.67
N ILE A 118 6.71 -17.73 -18.06
CA ILE A 118 6.70 -19.21 -17.98
C ILE A 118 6.55 -19.82 -19.38
N ARG A 119 5.63 -19.34 -20.22
CA ARG A 119 5.44 -19.83 -21.60
C ARG A 119 6.68 -19.66 -22.48
N GLU A 120 7.49 -18.63 -22.24
CA GLU A 120 8.74 -18.39 -22.95
C GLU A 120 9.86 -19.34 -22.51
N GLN A 121 9.88 -19.75 -21.24
CA GLN A 121 10.96 -20.58 -20.68
C GLN A 121 10.67 -22.08 -20.68
N TYR A 122 9.39 -22.46 -20.68
CA TYR A 122 8.94 -23.84 -20.56
C TYR A 122 8.18 -24.28 -21.81
N GLU A 123 8.24 -25.58 -22.13
CA GLU A 123 7.31 -26.14 -23.10
C GLU A 123 5.91 -26.22 -22.47
N THR A 124 5.02 -25.35 -22.91
CA THR A 124 3.66 -25.21 -22.37
C THR A 124 2.60 -25.62 -23.38
N ASP A 125 1.42 -25.96 -22.87
CA ASP A 125 0.21 -26.11 -23.67
C ASP A 125 -1.00 -25.55 -22.92
N SER A 126 -2.15 -25.65 -23.56
CA SER A 126 -3.43 -25.17 -23.07
C SER A 126 -4.50 -26.23 -23.20
N ARG A 127 -5.45 -26.25 -22.27
CA ARG A 127 -6.65 -27.10 -22.38
C ARG A 127 -7.88 -26.37 -21.90
N PHE A 128 -9.03 -26.70 -22.49
CA PHE A 128 -10.31 -26.16 -22.05
C PHE A 128 -10.83 -26.93 -20.85
N VAL A 129 -11.29 -26.19 -19.85
CA VAL A 129 -12.04 -26.70 -18.71
C VAL A 129 -13.50 -26.89 -19.11
N ALA A 130 -14.07 -25.89 -19.77
CA ALA A 130 -15.36 -25.95 -20.43
C ALA A 130 -15.46 -24.90 -21.54
N SER A 131 -16.39 -25.11 -22.48
CA SER A 131 -16.66 -24.21 -23.61
C SER A 131 -18.16 -24.09 -23.87
N GLY A 132 -18.56 -23.10 -24.68
CA GLY A 132 -19.97 -22.86 -24.98
C GLY A 132 -20.72 -22.17 -23.84
N LEU A 133 -20.00 -21.37 -23.05
CA LEU A 133 -20.51 -20.68 -21.87
C LEU A 133 -20.98 -19.28 -22.21
N THR A 134 -21.94 -18.77 -21.44
CA THR A 134 -22.16 -17.32 -21.30
C THR A 134 -20.97 -16.67 -20.61
N GLU A 135 -20.87 -15.33 -20.67
CA GLU A 135 -19.81 -14.61 -19.97
C GLU A 135 -19.86 -14.82 -18.45
N ASP A 136 -21.05 -14.77 -17.85
CA ASP A 136 -21.23 -14.89 -16.40
C ASP A 136 -20.89 -16.31 -15.92
N GLU A 137 -21.32 -17.34 -16.66
CA GLU A 137 -20.92 -18.73 -16.38
C GLU A 137 -19.40 -18.92 -16.47
N ALA A 138 -18.75 -18.31 -17.46
CA ALA A 138 -17.29 -18.38 -17.60
C ALA A 138 -16.56 -17.65 -16.46
N ILE A 139 -17.07 -16.52 -15.98
CA ILE A 139 -16.52 -15.78 -14.84
C ILE A 139 -16.62 -16.60 -13.54
N GLU A 140 -17.77 -17.23 -13.31
CA GLU A 140 -17.96 -18.12 -12.17
C GLU A 140 -17.03 -19.33 -12.26
N LEU A 141 -16.96 -19.98 -13.42
CA LEU A 141 -16.16 -21.18 -13.62
C LEU A 141 -14.66 -20.88 -13.51
N GLU A 142 -14.17 -19.76 -14.07
CA GLU A 142 -12.78 -19.31 -13.91
C GLU A 142 -12.41 -19.20 -12.43
N SER A 143 -13.31 -18.62 -11.62
CA SER A 143 -13.11 -18.47 -10.18
C SER A 143 -13.15 -19.80 -9.43
N LYS A 144 -14.10 -20.70 -9.78
CA LYS A 144 -14.18 -22.05 -9.20
C LYS A 144 -12.93 -22.87 -9.54
N GLU A 145 -12.44 -22.76 -10.77
CA GLU A 145 -11.25 -23.49 -11.21
C GLU A 145 -9.98 -22.98 -10.52
N MET A 146 -9.80 -21.66 -10.39
CA MET A 146 -8.70 -21.11 -9.58
C MET A 146 -8.75 -21.61 -8.14
N ALA A 147 -9.94 -21.62 -7.51
CA ALA A 147 -10.10 -22.12 -6.16
C ALA A 147 -9.76 -23.61 -6.06
N ARG A 148 -10.20 -24.43 -7.04
CA ARG A 148 -9.86 -25.86 -7.13
C ARG A 148 -8.35 -26.06 -7.18
N VAL A 149 -7.67 -25.38 -8.09
CA VAL A 149 -6.21 -25.49 -8.24
C VAL A 149 -5.49 -25.08 -6.95
N LEU A 150 -5.86 -23.94 -6.34
CA LEU A 150 -5.21 -23.43 -5.14
C LEU A 150 -5.50 -24.24 -3.86
N ASN A 151 -6.64 -24.94 -3.81
CA ASN A 151 -7.04 -25.71 -2.63
C ASN A 151 -6.68 -27.21 -2.72
N GLU A 152 -6.73 -27.79 -3.92
CA GLU A 152 -6.63 -29.24 -4.13
C GLU A 152 -5.28 -29.67 -4.73
N THR A 153 -4.45 -28.73 -5.18
CA THR A 153 -3.16 -29.03 -5.81
C THR A 153 -2.01 -28.22 -5.20
N ASN A 154 -0.78 -28.63 -5.51
CA ASN A 154 0.43 -27.90 -5.16
C ASN A 154 0.87 -26.91 -6.26
N ASN A 155 0.11 -26.79 -7.34
CA ASN A 155 0.47 -25.94 -8.48
C ASN A 155 0.47 -24.46 -8.10
N ARG A 156 1.41 -23.66 -8.62
CA ARG A 156 1.52 -22.22 -8.28
C ARG A 156 0.90 -21.35 -9.38
N LEU A 157 -0.31 -20.82 -9.16
CA LEU A 157 -0.92 -19.91 -10.14
C LEU A 157 -0.23 -18.55 -10.16
N THR A 158 -0.16 -17.95 -11.35
CA THR A 158 0.32 -16.58 -11.58
C THR A 158 -0.84 -15.58 -11.78
N ASN A 159 -2.07 -15.98 -11.47
CA ASN A 159 -3.24 -15.11 -11.50
C ASN A 159 -3.11 -14.02 -10.43
N ARG A 160 -3.03 -12.74 -10.83
CA ARG A 160 -2.89 -11.62 -9.88
C ARG A 160 -4.06 -11.47 -8.91
N ILE A 161 -5.26 -11.76 -9.40
CA ILE A 161 -6.50 -11.70 -8.61
C ILE A 161 -7.00 -13.12 -8.50
N ILE A 162 -7.20 -13.57 -7.26
CA ILE A 162 -7.68 -14.90 -6.91
C ILE A 162 -8.93 -14.78 -6.03
N PRO A 163 -9.79 -15.81 -5.99
CA PRO A 163 -10.94 -15.83 -5.08
C PRO A 163 -10.51 -15.67 -3.62
N LEU A 164 -11.38 -15.09 -2.77
CA LEU A 164 -11.15 -15.09 -1.32
C LEU A 164 -11.31 -16.50 -0.74
N PHE A 165 -10.79 -16.69 0.48
CA PHE A 165 -10.96 -17.91 1.28
C PHE A 165 -10.36 -19.18 0.65
N VAL A 166 -9.45 -19.01 -0.30
CA VAL A 166 -8.59 -20.11 -0.79
C VAL A 166 -7.42 -20.32 0.17
N ASN A 167 -6.88 -21.54 0.17
CA ASN A 167 -5.82 -21.96 1.09
C ASN A 167 -4.46 -21.34 0.79
N ARG A 168 -4.23 -20.88 -0.46
CA ARG A 168 -2.96 -20.34 -0.94
C ARG A 168 -3.17 -18.98 -1.58
N ASP A 169 -2.21 -18.10 -1.39
CA ASP A 169 -2.21 -16.76 -1.97
C ASP A 169 -1.90 -16.77 -3.49
N ASN A 170 -1.74 -15.58 -4.08
CA ASN A 170 -1.45 -15.42 -5.50
C ASN A 170 0.05 -15.54 -5.85
N GLY A 171 0.92 -15.86 -4.87
CA GLY A 171 2.36 -16.06 -5.08
C GLY A 171 3.19 -14.80 -5.33
N TYR A 172 2.60 -13.61 -5.30
CA TYR A 172 3.30 -12.33 -5.50
C TYR A 172 3.93 -11.76 -4.21
N PHE A 173 3.87 -12.51 -3.11
CA PHE A 173 4.47 -12.15 -1.82
C PHE A 173 5.80 -12.89 -1.60
N ARG A 174 6.49 -12.55 -0.50
CA ARG A 174 7.76 -13.17 -0.10
C ARG A 174 7.61 -14.68 -0.10
N SER A 175 8.51 -15.39 -0.77
CA SER A 175 8.53 -16.86 -0.72
C SER A 175 8.62 -17.35 0.74
N PRO A 176 7.99 -18.50 1.07
CA PRO A 176 8.19 -19.19 2.35
C PRO A 176 9.66 -19.45 2.72
N ASN A 177 10.57 -19.59 1.75
CA ASN A 177 12.00 -19.81 1.99
C ASN A 177 12.76 -18.51 2.27
N THR A 178 12.11 -17.35 2.13
CA THR A 178 12.71 -16.06 2.47
C THR A 178 12.88 -15.93 3.99
N PRO A 179 14.06 -15.58 4.50
CA PRO A 179 14.27 -15.33 5.92
C PRO A 179 13.22 -14.40 6.53
N GLU A 180 12.70 -14.78 7.70
CA GLU A 180 11.75 -13.95 8.45
C GLU A 180 12.37 -12.60 8.83
N LEU A 181 11.53 -11.57 8.83
CA LEU A 181 11.91 -10.23 9.26
C LEU A 181 12.14 -10.20 10.76
N LYS A 182 13.16 -9.45 11.18
CA LYS A 182 13.55 -9.33 12.59
C LYS A 182 13.86 -7.87 12.92
N PHE A 183 13.54 -7.48 14.14
CA PHE A 183 13.85 -6.16 14.67
C PHE A 183 15.35 -5.86 14.56
N GLU A 184 15.67 -4.65 14.12
CA GLU A 184 17.03 -4.13 13.91
C GLU A 184 17.95 -5.11 13.15
N THR A 185 17.39 -5.88 12.22
CA THR A 185 18.14 -6.78 11.35
C THR A 185 17.83 -6.43 9.92
N ALA A 186 18.87 -6.24 9.10
CA ALA A 186 18.66 -6.02 7.68
C ALA A 186 17.96 -7.23 7.06
N PRO A 187 16.85 -7.01 6.32
CA PRO A 187 16.23 -8.07 5.56
C PRO A 187 17.12 -8.45 4.37
N VAL A 188 16.63 -9.39 3.58
CA VAL A 188 17.19 -9.73 2.27
C VAL A 188 16.34 -9.10 1.17
N LEU A 189 16.93 -8.93 -0.01
CA LEU A 189 16.16 -8.84 -1.24
C LEU A 189 15.48 -10.20 -1.44
N PHE A 190 14.15 -10.22 -1.49
CA PHE A 190 13.39 -11.46 -1.49
C PHE A 190 13.04 -11.89 -2.92
N ALA A 191 12.91 -13.20 -3.13
CA ALA A 191 12.21 -13.72 -4.29
C ALA A 191 10.73 -13.85 -3.94
N ASN A 192 9.85 -13.45 -4.86
CA ASN A 192 8.44 -13.80 -4.71
C ASN A 192 8.27 -15.31 -4.98
N GLU A 193 7.16 -15.89 -4.53
CA GLU A 193 6.98 -17.34 -4.61
C GLU A 193 6.89 -17.86 -6.06
N ILE A 194 6.35 -17.05 -6.98
CA ILE A 194 6.32 -17.39 -8.42
C ILE A 194 7.76 -17.50 -8.95
N ASP A 195 8.60 -16.51 -8.67
CA ASP A 195 9.95 -16.47 -9.19
C ASP A 195 10.86 -17.55 -8.59
N GLU A 196 10.67 -17.85 -7.31
CA GLU A 196 11.38 -18.95 -6.67
C GLU A 196 10.95 -20.30 -7.26
N HIS A 197 9.64 -20.54 -7.37
CA HIS A 197 9.09 -21.82 -7.83
C HIS A 197 9.41 -22.11 -9.29
N TYR A 198 9.19 -21.14 -10.18
CA TYR A 198 9.35 -21.35 -11.62
C TYR A 198 10.73 -20.97 -12.17
N PHE A 199 11.52 -20.15 -11.49
CA PHE A 199 12.81 -19.71 -12.03
C PHE A 199 13.98 -19.97 -11.08
N GLY A 200 13.73 -20.63 -9.94
CA GLY A 200 14.76 -20.92 -8.95
C GLY A 200 15.41 -19.66 -8.39
N GLN A 201 14.72 -18.51 -8.44
CA GLN A 201 15.26 -17.26 -7.93
C GLN A 201 15.38 -17.36 -6.41
N ASN A 202 16.58 -17.14 -5.90
CA ASN A 202 16.85 -17.20 -4.47
C ASN A 202 16.89 -15.81 -3.85
N PRO A 203 16.52 -15.67 -2.57
CA PRO A 203 16.75 -14.43 -1.84
C PRO A 203 18.24 -14.09 -1.78
N ARG A 204 18.54 -12.78 -1.71
CA ARG A 204 19.89 -12.24 -1.74
C ARG A 204 20.11 -11.24 -0.62
N THR A 205 21.24 -11.34 0.08
CA THR A 205 21.65 -10.34 1.08
C THR A 205 22.09 -9.03 0.41
N PHE A 206 21.85 -7.90 1.09
CA PHE A 206 22.45 -6.62 0.70
C PHE A 206 23.99 -6.67 0.75
N ASP A 207 24.63 -5.73 0.05
CA ASP A 207 26.09 -5.61 0.07
C ASP A 207 26.56 -5.18 1.45
N LYS A 208 27.76 -5.61 1.85
CA LYS A 208 28.40 -5.14 3.07
C LYS A 208 28.72 -3.65 2.94
N VAL A 209 28.39 -2.87 3.96
CA VAL A 209 28.63 -1.41 3.95
C VAL A 209 30.13 -1.11 3.90
N GLU A 210 30.53 -0.32 2.90
CA GLU A 210 31.88 0.21 2.74
C GLU A 210 31.86 1.75 2.78
N GLU A 211 32.67 2.36 3.66
CA GLU A 211 32.68 3.83 3.86
C GLU A 211 32.92 4.61 2.57
N LYS A 212 33.83 4.12 1.71
CA LYS A 212 34.19 4.77 0.44
C LYS A 212 32.98 4.95 -0.50
N ASN A 213 31.94 4.14 -0.34
CA ASN A 213 30.72 4.17 -1.16
C ASN A 213 29.61 5.05 -0.53
N LEU A 214 29.79 5.56 0.69
CA LEU A 214 28.81 6.43 1.36
C LEU A 214 28.99 7.93 1.01
N LYS A 215 29.79 8.28 0.00
CA LYS A 215 30.08 9.68 -0.37
C LYS A 215 28.84 10.46 -0.83
N ALA A 216 27.97 9.83 -1.61
CA ALA A 216 26.78 10.43 -2.18
C ALA A 216 25.67 9.38 -2.36
N VAL A 217 24.79 9.26 -1.38
CA VAL A 217 23.81 8.16 -1.26
C VAL A 217 22.40 8.58 -1.66
N VAL A 218 21.54 7.61 -1.95
CA VAL A 218 20.10 7.81 -2.17
C VAL A 218 19.33 6.82 -1.32
N PHE A 219 18.32 7.27 -0.60
CA PHE A 219 17.37 6.38 0.08
C PHE A 219 16.31 5.86 -0.90
N ILE A 220 16.07 4.55 -0.88
CA ILE A 220 15.08 3.87 -1.70
C ILE A 220 13.89 3.47 -0.80
N THR A 221 12.71 4.02 -1.08
CA THR A 221 11.50 3.88 -0.26
C THR A 221 10.33 3.23 -1.01
N ARG A 222 10.58 2.45 -2.08
CA ARG A 222 9.50 1.94 -2.93
C ARG A 222 8.63 0.87 -2.26
N SER A 223 9.21 0.06 -1.40
CA SER A 223 8.57 -1.11 -0.78
C SER A 223 8.46 -0.89 0.74
N MET A 224 7.65 0.10 1.11
CA MET A 224 7.39 0.46 2.51
C MET A 224 6.02 -0.04 2.96
N ARG A 225 5.94 -1.36 3.16
CA ARG A 225 4.75 -2.08 3.63
C ARG A 225 4.81 -2.29 5.16
N ASP A 226 3.88 -3.05 5.72
CA ASP A 226 3.77 -3.32 7.18
C ASP A 226 5.04 -3.94 7.78
N GLU A 227 5.83 -4.61 6.95
CA GLU A 227 7.12 -5.22 7.17
C GLU A 227 8.13 -4.25 7.84
N ILE A 228 8.04 -2.95 7.53
CA ILE A 228 8.87 -1.90 8.16
C ILE A 228 8.63 -1.81 9.66
N ASN A 229 7.40 -2.05 10.13
CA ASN A 229 7.11 -2.00 11.57
C ASN A 229 7.89 -3.06 12.33
N ILE A 230 8.13 -4.23 11.73
CA ILE A 230 8.92 -5.32 12.33
C ILE A 230 10.40 -4.91 12.40
N ILE A 231 10.96 -4.43 11.29
CA ILE A 231 12.39 -4.08 11.18
C ILE A 231 12.75 -2.95 12.15
N TYR A 232 11.91 -1.92 12.28
CA TYR A 232 12.22 -0.71 13.04
C TYR A 232 11.45 -0.57 14.36
N GLY A 233 10.64 -1.55 14.74
CA GLY A 233 9.84 -1.51 15.97
C GLY A 233 8.82 -0.36 15.99
N GLY A 234 8.27 -0.03 14.82
CA GLY A 234 7.35 1.11 14.65
C GLY A 234 8.03 2.49 14.72
N ASN A 235 9.36 2.58 14.75
CA ASN A 235 10.09 3.84 14.88
C ASN A 235 11.11 4.04 13.74
N LEU A 236 10.67 3.87 12.48
CA LEU A 236 11.51 4.09 11.30
C LEU A 236 12.19 5.47 11.30
N GLU A 237 11.45 6.50 11.75
CA GLU A 237 11.91 7.89 11.72
C GLU A 237 13.20 8.09 12.50
N LYS A 238 13.34 7.47 13.68
CA LYS A 238 14.59 7.51 14.45
C LYS A 238 15.79 7.07 13.62
N TYR A 239 15.72 5.92 12.96
CA TYR A 239 16.84 5.38 12.19
C TYR A 239 17.18 6.24 10.98
N LEU A 240 16.14 6.74 10.30
CA LEU A 240 16.31 7.60 9.15
C LEU A 240 16.93 8.94 9.54
N ASP A 241 16.45 9.56 10.63
CA ASP A 241 16.97 10.82 11.16
C ASP A 241 18.41 10.68 11.65
N GLU A 242 18.70 9.63 12.42
CA GLU A 242 20.05 9.38 12.92
C GLU A 242 21.02 9.13 11.75
N ALA A 243 20.66 8.28 10.78
CA ALA A 243 21.49 8.03 9.61
C ALA A 243 21.68 9.29 8.76
N ASN A 244 20.62 10.08 8.54
CA ASN A 244 20.70 11.35 7.80
C ASN A 244 21.62 12.36 8.49
N ALA A 245 21.50 12.50 9.80
CA ALA A 245 22.34 13.39 10.60
C ALA A 245 23.82 12.96 10.49
N LEU A 246 24.12 11.70 10.78
CA LEU A 246 25.49 11.19 10.72
C LEU A 246 26.11 11.30 9.32
N LEU A 247 25.35 11.02 8.26
CA LEU A 247 25.80 11.22 6.89
C LEU A 247 26.11 12.70 6.61
N THR A 248 25.19 13.60 6.95
CA THR A 248 25.32 15.03 6.62
C THR A 248 26.42 15.70 7.42
N GLU A 249 26.50 15.45 8.73
CA GLU A 249 27.53 16.01 9.61
C GLU A 249 28.94 15.57 9.22
N ASN A 250 29.07 14.37 8.62
CA ASN A 250 30.33 13.84 8.11
C ASN A 250 30.54 14.12 6.61
N GLY A 251 29.90 15.17 6.08
CA GLY A 251 30.14 15.70 4.74
C GLY A 251 29.68 14.81 3.59
N LYS A 252 28.86 13.79 3.87
CA LYS A 252 28.28 12.91 2.85
C LYS A 252 27.07 13.60 2.22
N LYS A 253 26.83 13.33 0.93
CA LYS A 253 25.70 13.92 0.19
C LYS A 253 24.52 12.96 0.17
N ILE A 254 23.31 13.47 0.41
CA ILE A 254 22.07 12.72 0.18
C ILE A 254 21.42 13.27 -1.09
N LEU A 255 21.27 12.41 -2.09
CA LEU A 255 20.77 12.75 -3.41
C LEU A 255 19.29 12.37 -3.55
N LYS A 256 18.57 13.09 -4.43
CA LYS A 256 17.15 12.85 -4.69
C LYS A 256 16.87 11.81 -5.76
N SER A 257 17.84 11.54 -6.63
CA SER A 257 17.66 10.65 -7.79
C SER A 257 18.61 9.47 -7.69
N LYS A 258 18.04 8.27 -7.75
CA LYS A 258 18.81 7.01 -7.79
C LYS A 258 19.78 6.92 -8.97
N TYR A 259 19.53 7.67 -10.05
CA TYR A 259 20.39 7.70 -11.26
C TYR A 259 21.12 9.03 -11.44
N ALA A 260 21.35 9.78 -10.35
CA ALA A 260 22.26 10.92 -10.42
C ALA A 260 23.68 10.43 -10.76
N LYS A 261 24.39 11.10 -11.68
CA LYS A 261 25.75 10.68 -12.12
C LYS A 261 26.74 10.44 -10.96
N SER A 262 26.60 11.23 -9.89
CA SER A 262 27.45 11.17 -8.71
C SER A 262 27.05 10.12 -7.66
N VAL A 263 25.95 9.37 -7.84
CA VAL A 263 25.45 8.43 -6.83
C VAL A 263 26.46 7.33 -6.55
N SER A 264 26.83 7.12 -5.29
CA SER A 264 27.83 6.12 -4.90
C SER A 264 27.23 4.89 -4.23
N ALA A 265 26.03 4.98 -3.66
CA ALA A 265 25.30 3.83 -3.12
C ALA A 265 23.79 4.11 -3.06
N TRP A 266 23.00 3.04 -3.05
CA TRP A 266 21.58 3.05 -2.73
C TRP A 266 21.34 2.43 -1.36
N ILE A 267 20.53 3.09 -0.54
CA ILE A 267 20.20 2.65 0.81
C ILE A 267 18.71 2.32 0.85
N TYR A 268 18.37 1.05 0.91
CA TYR A 268 17.00 0.57 0.98
C TYR A 268 16.46 0.74 2.40
N VAL A 269 15.25 1.30 2.50
CA VAL A 269 14.57 1.51 3.78
C VAL A 269 13.72 0.30 4.17
N GLY A 270 13.13 -0.40 3.20
CA GLY A 270 12.42 -1.66 3.42
C GLY A 270 13.14 -2.83 2.74
N ASP A 271 12.49 -3.98 2.69
CA ASP A 271 12.87 -5.05 1.77
C ASP A 271 12.38 -4.73 0.34
N ASP A 272 12.87 -5.47 -0.65
CA ASP A 272 12.43 -5.34 -2.05
C ASP A 272 12.66 -6.66 -2.79
N GLU A 273 12.04 -6.81 -3.95
CA GLU A 273 12.19 -7.99 -4.79
C GLU A 273 13.55 -8.01 -5.47
N VAL A 274 14.16 -9.20 -5.58
CA VAL A 274 15.40 -9.40 -6.35
C VAL A 274 15.21 -8.94 -7.80
N HIS A 275 14.04 -9.21 -8.38
CA HIS A 275 13.70 -8.74 -9.72
C HIS A 275 13.76 -7.20 -9.85
N ASN A 276 13.22 -6.46 -8.88
CA ASN A 276 13.28 -4.99 -8.87
C ASN A 276 14.71 -4.48 -8.77
N TYR A 277 15.53 -5.14 -7.93
CA TYR A 277 16.96 -4.85 -7.83
C TYR A 277 17.69 -5.07 -9.16
N GLU A 278 17.42 -6.18 -9.86
CA GLU A 278 18.04 -6.50 -11.15
C GLU A 278 17.70 -5.45 -12.21
N ILE A 279 16.43 -5.05 -12.29
CA ILE A 279 15.98 -3.97 -13.18
C ILE A 279 16.72 -2.66 -12.86
N ASP A 280 16.86 -2.32 -11.58
CA ASP A 280 17.57 -1.10 -11.18
C ASP A 280 19.04 -1.14 -11.56
N GLN A 281 19.73 -2.26 -11.33
CA GLN A 281 21.13 -2.43 -11.71
C GLN A 281 21.32 -2.35 -13.22
N GLN A 282 20.43 -2.97 -14.00
CA GLN A 282 20.45 -2.84 -15.46
C GLN A 282 20.30 -1.37 -15.89
N GLN A 283 19.33 -0.65 -15.33
CA GLN A 283 19.16 0.78 -15.61
C GLN A 283 20.35 1.63 -15.15
N ALA A 284 21.03 1.24 -14.06
CA ALA A 284 22.26 1.90 -13.63
C ALA A 284 23.42 1.63 -14.59
N LEU A 285 23.58 0.40 -15.10
CA LEU A 285 24.55 0.11 -16.16
C LEU A 285 24.30 0.96 -17.40
N GLU A 286 23.04 1.06 -17.85
CA GLU A 286 22.67 1.85 -19.02
C GLU A 286 22.90 3.36 -18.82
N LYS A 287 22.52 3.91 -17.66
CA LYS A 287 22.52 5.37 -17.43
C LYS A 287 23.82 5.89 -16.81
N LEU A 288 24.51 5.07 -16.02
CA LEU A 288 25.69 5.43 -15.24
C LEU A 288 26.95 4.69 -15.70
N GLY A 289 26.82 3.64 -16.51
CA GLY A 289 27.95 2.82 -16.96
C GLY A 289 28.52 1.89 -15.89
N ARG A 290 27.79 1.66 -14.78
CA ARG A 290 28.24 0.81 -13.65
C ARG A 290 27.08 0.35 -12.78
N ASN A 291 27.31 -0.75 -12.06
CA ASN A 291 26.48 -1.14 -10.94
C ASN A 291 26.64 -0.15 -9.77
N VAL A 292 25.60 -0.07 -8.94
CA VAL A 292 25.60 0.78 -7.73
C VAL A 292 25.52 -0.13 -6.51
N PRO A 293 26.45 -0.02 -5.54
CA PRO A 293 26.35 -0.73 -4.27
C PRO A 293 25.02 -0.51 -3.58
N THR A 294 24.46 -1.58 -3.03
CA THR A 294 23.13 -1.59 -2.39
C THR A 294 23.21 -2.02 -0.94
N TYR A 295 22.77 -1.14 -0.05
CA TYR A 295 22.79 -1.36 1.38
C TYR A 295 21.39 -1.28 1.95
N HIS A 296 21.19 -1.87 3.13
CA HIS A 296 20.00 -1.62 3.92
C HIS A 296 20.26 -0.52 4.97
N LEU A 297 19.23 0.26 5.29
CA LEU A 297 19.31 1.37 6.26
C LEU A 297 19.83 0.91 7.63
N ILE A 298 19.40 -0.24 8.14
CA ILE A 298 19.89 -0.79 9.42
C ILE A 298 21.41 -0.98 9.42
N ASP A 299 21.96 -1.56 8.35
CA ASP A 299 23.41 -1.83 8.30
C ASP A 299 24.19 -0.53 8.17
N VAL A 300 23.70 0.43 7.38
CA VAL A 300 24.30 1.76 7.28
C VAL A 300 24.24 2.50 8.61
N TRP A 301 23.09 2.47 9.28
CA TRP A 301 22.89 3.11 10.58
C TRP A 301 23.85 2.54 11.63
N LYS A 302 23.94 1.21 11.75
CA LYS A 302 24.90 0.55 12.65
C LYS A 302 26.34 0.94 12.32
N PHE A 303 26.71 0.88 11.04
CA PHE A 303 28.04 1.26 10.58
C PHE A 303 28.37 2.72 10.94
N LEU A 304 27.47 3.66 10.69
CA LEU A 304 27.68 5.08 10.99
C LEU A 304 27.82 5.32 12.50
N LYS A 305 27.02 4.65 13.32
CA LYS A 305 27.11 4.74 14.79
C LYS A 305 28.41 4.17 15.33
N GLU A 306 28.87 3.05 14.77
CA GLU A 306 30.16 2.47 15.13
C GLU A 306 31.31 3.43 14.78
N GLN A 307 31.24 4.12 13.64
CA GLN A 307 32.30 5.03 13.19
C GLN A 307 32.28 6.39 13.88
N TYR A 308 31.10 6.96 14.12
CA TYR A 308 30.94 8.37 14.51
C TYR A 308 30.25 8.57 15.86
N GLY A 309 29.79 7.49 16.50
CA GLY A 309 29.06 7.54 17.77
C GLY A 309 27.57 7.83 17.62
N ASP A 310 26.92 8.09 18.76
CA ASP A 310 25.51 8.47 18.79
C ASP A 310 25.30 9.90 18.30
N VAL A 311 24.14 10.16 17.70
CA VAL A 311 23.74 11.51 17.31
C VAL A 311 23.47 12.33 18.58
N VAL A 312 24.34 13.28 18.86
CA VAL A 312 24.10 14.27 19.91
C VAL A 312 23.04 15.23 19.41
N ALA A 313 21.86 15.22 20.03
CA ALA A 313 20.81 16.18 19.74
C ALA A 313 21.36 17.59 19.97
N LYS A 314 21.57 18.35 18.89
CA LYS A 314 21.85 19.79 19.03
C LYS A 314 20.56 20.44 19.51
N GLU A 315 20.57 20.89 20.77
CA GLU A 315 19.55 21.78 21.30
C GLU A 315 19.64 23.14 20.58
N SER A 316 19.14 23.21 19.35
CA SER A 316 18.79 24.49 18.74
C SER A 316 17.39 24.84 19.18
N GLU A 317 17.18 26.07 19.68
CA GLU A 317 15.84 26.57 19.95
C GLU A 317 14.95 26.35 18.72
N PRO A 318 13.78 25.71 18.87
CA PRO A 318 12.90 25.45 17.75
C PRO A 318 12.54 26.79 17.11
N PRO A 319 12.66 26.92 15.78
CA PRO A 319 12.30 28.16 15.11
C PRO A 319 10.84 28.49 15.42
N SER A 320 10.57 29.72 15.86
CA SER A 320 9.21 30.18 16.15
C SER A 320 8.33 30.08 14.90
N ILE A 321 7.27 29.26 14.99
CA ILE A 321 6.26 29.03 13.95
C ILE A 321 4.97 29.71 14.42
N ASN A 322 4.55 30.78 13.73
CA ASN A 322 3.38 31.59 14.11
C ASN A 322 2.39 31.64 12.94
N PRO A 323 1.65 30.56 12.67
CA PRO A 323 0.75 30.49 11.52
C PRO A 323 -0.47 31.38 11.76
N VAL A 324 -0.86 32.17 10.76
CA VAL A 324 -2.07 33.00 10.80
C VAL A 324 -3.04 32.49 9.74
N HIS A 325 -4.17 31.92 10.17
CA HIS A 325 -5.16 31.33 9.27
C HIS A 325 -6.58 31.37 9.85
N SER A 326 -7.57 31.24 8.98
CA SER A 326 -9.01 31.19 9.32
C SER A 326 -9.58 29.77 9.40
N ARG A 327 -8.74 28.73 9.29
CA ARG A 327 -9.17 27.33 9.39
C ARG A 327 -9.79 27.01 10.75
N VAL A 328 -10.86 26.23 10.74
CA VAL A 328 -11.47 25.69 11.97
C VAL A 328 -10.51 24.74 12.70
N PRO A 329 -10.59 24.63 14.04
CA PRO A 329 -9.85 23.61 14.78
C PRO A 329 -10.27 22.19 14.37
N LEU A 330 -9.41 21.19 14.62
CA LEU A 330 -9.66 19.81 14.24
C LEU A 330 -10.97 19.25 14.81
N SER A 331 -11.33 19.64 16.03
CA SER A 331 -12.57 19.24 16.72
C SER A 331 -13.86 19.72 16.02
N GLU A 332 -13.76 20.72 15.16
CA GLU A 332 -14.91 21.30 14.44
C GLU A 332 -14.99 20.85 12.97
N ILE A 333 -14.06 20.01 12.52
CA ILE A 333 -14.12 19.40 11.19
C ILE A 333 -15.35 18.48 11.11
N LYS A 334 -16.19 18.70 10.09
CA LYS A 334 -17.31 17.80 9.78
C LYS A 334 -16.77 16.47 9.29
N ASN A 335 -17.54 15.40 9.54
CA ASN A 335 -17.23 14.05 9.05
C ASN A 335 -15.83 13.54 9.46
N LEU A 336 -15.23 14.07 10.54
CA LEU A 336 -13.85 13.74 10.94
C LEU A 336 -13.58 12.23 11.09
N HIS A 337 -14.59 11.47 11.52
CA HIS A 337 -14.51 10.02 11.70
C HIS A 337 -15.30 9.23 10.64
N ASN A 338 -15.68 9.86 9.53
CA ASN A 338 -16.40 9.24 8.43
C ASN A 338 -15.73 9.61 7.11
N TRP A 339 -14.76 8.77 6.71
CA TRP A 339 -13.98 8.99 5.50
C TRP A 339 -14.86 9.10 4.25
N ASP A 340 -15.84 8.20 4.07
CA ASP A 340 -16.66 8.18 2.86
C ASP A 340 -17.43 9.49 2.67
N ARG A 341 -18.06 10.00 3.74
CA ARG A 341 -18.72 11.32 3.70
C ARG A 341 -17.73 12.46 3.55
N GLY A 342 -16.58 12.38 4.23
CA GLY A 342 -15.52 13.38 4.11
C GLY A 342 -14.96 13.47 2.69
N PHE A 343 -14.86 12.33 2.01
CA PHE A 343 -14.50 12.22 0.61
C PHE A 343 -15.58 12.83 -0.27
N ASP A 344 -16.82 12.35 -0.19
CA ASP A 344 -17.92 12.79 -1.05
C ASP A 344 -18.19 14.30 -0.95
N GLU A 345 -18.19 14.84 0.28
CA GLU A 345 -18.50 16.25 0.51
C GLU A 345 -17.28 17.16 0.29
N GLY A 346 -16.07 16.69 0.60
CA GLY A 346 -14.87 17.53 0.60
C GLY A 346 -14.02 17.45 -0.68
N MET A 347 -13.96 16.30 -1.36
CA MET A 347 -13.17 16.10 -2.57
C MET A 347 -13.54 17.08 -3.71
N PRO A 348 -14.82 17.40 -3.98
CA PRO A 348 -15.19 18.38 -5.00
C PRO A 348 -14.63 19.80 -4.74
N TYR A 349 -14.47 20.19 -3.47
CA TYR A 349 -13.84 21.46 -3.13
C TYR A 349 -12.34 21.43 -3.37
N TRP A 350 -11.68 20.32 -3.03
CA TRP A 350 -10.26 20.15 -3.34
C TRP A 350 -9.99 20.20 -4.84
N GLU A 351 -10.78 19.52 -5.67
CA GLU A 351 -10.61 19.55 -7.13
C GLU A 351 -10.72 20.97 -7.69
N LYS A 352 -11.73 21.73 -7.23
CA LYS A 352 -11.89 23.14 -7.61
C LYS A 352 -10.70 23.97 -7.12
N GLY A 353 -10.27 23.78 -5.89
CA GLY A 353 -9.11 24.47 -5.33
C GLY A 353 -7.82 24.17 -6.09
N ASP A 354 -7.61 22.93 -6.52
CA ASP A 354 -6.40 22.54 -7.25
C ASP A 354 -6.39 23.13 -8.67
N LYS A 355 -7.57 23.27 -9.31
CA LYS A 355 -7.72 24.02 -10.56
C LYS A 355 -7.35 25.49 -10.38
N GLU A 356 -7.86 26.15 -9.33
CA GLU A 356 -7.53 27.55 -9.01
C GLU A 356 -6.02 27.73 -8.70
N ARG A 357 -5.43 26.80 -7.93
CA ARG A 357 -4.00 26.80 -7.62
C ARG A 357 -3.14 26.72 -8.88
N LYS A 358 -3.52 25.84 -9.82
CA LYS A 358 -2.85 25.68 -11.13
C LYS A 358 -3.04 26.92 -12.01
N ALA A 359 -4.19 27.58 -11.93
CA ALA A 359 -4.44 28.87 -12.59
C ALA A 359 -3.70 30.05 -11.95
N GLY A 360 -3.14 29.87 -10.74
CA GLY A 360 -2.39 30.90 -10.03
C GLY A 360 -3.21 31.72 -9.03
N ASN A 361 -4.48 31.39 -8.83
CA ASN A 361 -5.38 32.05 -7.88
C ASN A 361 -5.21 31.42 -6.49
N LEU A 362 -4.10 31.73 -5.81
CA LEU A 362 -3.63 30.97 -4.64
C LEU A 362 -4.50 31.16 -3.41
N GLU A 363 -4.95 32.37 -3.12
CA GLU A 363 -5.81 32.68 -1.97
C GLU A 363 -7.16 31.97 -2.10
N LYS A 364 -7.76 32.05 -3.29
CA LYS A 364 -9.01 31.32 -3.61
C LYS A 364 -8.83 29.80 -3.53
N ALA A 365 -7.67 29.30 -3.96
CA ALA A 365 -7.36 27.89 -3.81
C ALA A 365 -7.29 27.48 -2.33
N ILE A 366 -6.65 28.28 -1.48
CA ILE A 366 -6.56 28.04 -0.04
C ILE A 366 -7.96 28.04 0.60
N GLU A 367 -8.83 29.00 0.26
CA GLU A 367 -10.22 29.01 0.75
C GLU A 367 -10.99 27.74 0.37
N LEU A 368 -10.78 27.23 -0.85
CA LEU A 368 -11.39 25.98 -1.31
C LEU A 368 -10.81 24.76 -0.60
N PHE A 369 -9.50 24.76 -0.33
CA PHE A 369 -8.87 23.72 0.46
C PHE A 369 -9.37 23.74 1.92
N ASP A 370 -9.59 24.92 2.50
CA ASP A 370 -10.17 25.08 3.84
C ASP A 370 -11.58 24.50 3.90
N LYS A 371 -12.38 24.69 2.85
CA LYS A 371 -13.70 24.05 2.70
C LYS A 371 -13.59 22.54 2.54
N ALA A 372 -12.63 22.04 1.75
CA ALA A 372 -12.41 20.60 1.61
C ALA A 372 -12.06 19.96 2.96
N ARG A 373 -11.10 20.56 3.67
CA ARG A 373 -10.68 20.17 5.01
C ARG A 373 -11.84 20.22 6.01
N TYR A 374 -12.62 21.31 6.01
CA TYR A 374 -13.77 21.49 6.89
C TYR A 374 -14.83 20.38 6.72
N ASN A 375 -15.06 19.91 5.49
CA ASN A 375 -16.02 18.84 5.22
C ASN A 375 -15.49 17.44 5.52
N GLY A 376 -14.24 17.29 5.98
CA GLY A 376 -13.67 16.03 6.43
C GLY A 376 -12.68 15.39 5.46
N TYR A 377 -12.37 16.01 4.31
CA TYR A 377 -11.44 15.44 3.35
C TYR A 377 -10.01 15.37 3.92
N ASN A 378 -9.51 14.15 4.15
CA ASN A 378 -8.21 13.88 4.76
C ASN A 378 -7.24 13.14 3.82
N ALA A 379 -7.12 13.58 2.57
CA ALA A 379 -6.22 12.93 1.61
C ALA A 379 -4.82 13.58 1.60
N PRO A 380 -3.72 12.83 1.42
CA PRO A 380 -2.38 13.40 1.18
C PRO A 380 -2.33 14.41 0.02
N ALA A 381 -3.22 14.26 -0.97
CA ALA A 381 -3.36 15.17 -2.10
C ALA A 381 -3.81 16.58 -1.67
N LEU A 382 -4.72 16.70 -0.70
CA LEU A 382 -5.16 17.99 -0.16
C LEU A 382 -4.00 18.74 0.47
N TYR A 383 -3.28 18.09 1.38
CA TYR A 383 -2.12 18.65 2.08
C TYR A 383 -0.99 19.01 1.11
N THR A 384 -0.76 18.18 0.08
CA THR A 384 0.19 18.51 -0.98
C THR A 384 -0.20 19.80 -1.71
N SER A 385 -1.47 19.96 -2.09
CA SER A 385 -1.94 21.18 -2.76
C SER A 385 -1.85 22.41 -1.86
N TYR A 386 -2.17 22.30 -0.56
CA TYR A 386 -1.96 23.36 0.43
C TYR A 386 -0.50 23.79 0.50
N THR A 387 0.41 22.85 0.71
CA THR A 387 1.84 23.15 0.87
C THR A 387 2.39 23.85 -0.37
N MET A 388 1.97 23.44 -1.57
CA MET A 388 2.36 24.09 -2.82
C MET A 388 1.83 25.53 -2.93
N ALA A 389 0.60 25.80 -2.47
CA ALA A 389 0.02 27.14 -2.48
C ALA A 389 0.75 28.06 -1.50
N PHE A 390 0.92 27.65 -0.24
CA PHE A 390 1.65 28.42 0.77
C PHE A 390 3.12 28.65 0.39
N ARG A 391 3.79 27.62 -0.15
CA ARG A 391 5.16 27.72 -0.66
C ARG A 391 5.30 28.83 -1.70
N LYS A 392 4.33 28.94 -2.61
CA LYS A 392 4.34 29.94 -3.69
C LYS A 392 4.03 31.35 -3.16
N LEU A 393 3.20 31.45 -2.13
CA LEU A 393 2.98 32.70 -1.38
C LEU A 393 4.13 33.06 -0.43
N LYS A 394 5.13 32.19 -0.29
CA LYS A 394 6.22 32.31 0.69
C LYS A 394 5.75 32.33 2.15
N ASP A 395 4.54 31.85 2.41
CA ASP A 395 3.96 31.74 3.74
C ASP A 395 4.38 30.42 4.39
N TYR A 396 5.62 30.38 4.88
CA TYR A 396 6.19 29.14 5.40
C TYR A 396 5.64 28.73 6.75
N ASP A 397 5.09 29.66 7.55
CA ASP A 397 4.46 29.30 8.82
C ASP A 397 3.20 28.48 8.61
N ASN A 398 2.32 28.93 7.70
CA ASN A 398 1.14 28.15 7.35
C ASN A 398 1.48 26.87 6.59
N GLU A 399 2.55 26.86 5.79
CA GLU A 399 3.06 25.63 5.16
C GLU A 399 3.51 24.60 6.20
N ILE A 400 4.26 25.01 7.23
CA ILE A 400 4.72 24.10 8.28
C ILE A 400 3.54 23.60 9.09
N ALA A 401 2.63 24.50 9.50
CA ALA A 401 1.46 24.13 10.30
C ALA A 401 0.55 23.10 9.61
N ILE A 402 0.33 23.24 8.30
CA ILE A 402 -0.52 22.30 7.56
C ILE A 402 0.18 20.95 7.32
N ILE A 403 1.51 20.93 7.25
CA ILE A 403 2.30 19.70 7.20
C ILE A 403 2.23 18.96 8.54
N ASP A 404 2.38 19.68 9.65
CA ASP A 404 2.31 19.09 11.00
C ASP A 404 0.94 18.46 11.24
N GLU A 405 -0.14 19.15 10.84
CA GLU A 405 -1.48 18.56 10.86
C GLU A 405 -1.58 17.29 9.99
N CYS A 406 -1.04 17.31 8.77
CA CYS A 406 -1.07 16.15 7.87
C CYS A 406 -0.43 14.93 8.52
N ILE A 407 0.77 15.09 9.08
CA ILE A 407 1.53 13.99 9.70
C ILE A 407 0.76 13.42 10.89
N GLU A 408 0.23 14.27 11.77
CA GLU A 408 -0.51 13.84 12.95
C GLU A 408 -1.81 13.11 12.58
N ARG A 409 -2.57 13.63 11.61
CA ARG A 409 -3.80 12.98 11.15
C ARG A 409 -3.54 11.66 10.44
N LEU A 410 -2.51 11.58 9.61
CA LEU A 410 -2.11 10.34 8.96
C LEU A 410 -1.71 9.28 9.99
N ARG A 411 -0.96 9.65 11.05
CA ARG A 411 -0.61 8.70 12.13
C ARG A 411 -1.81 8.21 12.93
N ALA A 412 -2.82 9.07 13.12
CA ALA A 412 -4.02 8.73 13.88
C ALA A 412 -4.94 7.75 13.12
N GLU A 413 -4.94 7.79 11.79
CA GLU A 413 -5.63 6.83 10.94
C GLU A 413 -4.86 5.51 10.95
N LYS A 414 -5.18 4.62 11.91
CA LYS A 414 -4.56 3.29 12.12
C LYS A 414 -4.67 2.32 10.92
N ILE A 415 -5.18 2.76 9.76
CA ILE A 415 -5.42 1.93 8.58
C ILE A 415 -4.60 2.50 7.42
N ASN A 416 -3.62 1.73 6.93
CA ASN A 416 -2.89 1.96 5.68
C ASN A 416 -2.19 3.32 5.54
N VAL A 417 -1.47 3.76 6.57
CA VAL A 417 -0.59 4.92 6.45
C VAL A 417 0.57 4.57 5.53
N ASN A 418 0.51 5.06 4.29
CA ASN A 418 1.64 4.94 3.38
C ASN A 418 2.80 5.80 3.91
N GLN A 419 3.79 5.15 4.51
CA GLN A 419 4.96 5.79 5.11
C GLN A 419 5.71 6.72 4.14
N ASN A 420 5.61 6.49 2.82
CA ASN A 420 6.17 7.41 1.82
C ASN A 420 5.56 8.81 1.90
N ASN A 421 4.26 8.91 2.22
CA ASN A 421 3.61 10.21 2.37
C ASN A 421 4.15 10.96 3.59
N ILE A 422 4.38 10.26 4.71
CA ILE A 422 4.96 10.87 5.92
C ILE A 422 6.37 11.36 5.63
N ILE A 423 7.24 10.52 5.05
CA ILE A 423 8.61 10.91 4.69
C ILE A 423 8.60 12.13 3.75
N GLY A 424 7.78 12.08 2.70
CA GLY A 424 7.67 13.19 1.75
C GLY A 424 7.17 14.50 2.39
N MET A 425 6.28 14.43 3.38
CA MET A 425 5.82 15.59 4.14
C MET A 425 6.90 16.13 5.07
N ARG A 426 7.66 15.26 5.74
CA ARG A 426 8.81 15.65 6.57
C ARG A 426 9.90 16.36 5.77
N ASP A 427 10.22 15.87 4.58
CA ASP A 427 11.17 16.53 3.67
C ASP A 427 10.70 17.94 3.28
N ARG A 428 9.41 18.09 2.99
CA ARG A 428 8.80 19.41 2.70
C ARG A 428 8.86 20.34 3.91
N ARG A 429 8.61 19.81 5.11
CA ARG A 429 8.68 20.55 6.37
C ARG A 429 10.10 21.06 6.62
N ALA A 430 11.10 20.18 6.54
CA ALA A 430 12.50 20.54 6.70
C ALA A 430 12.91 21.63 5.69
N LYS A 431 12.47 21.51 4.43
CA LYS A 431 12.71 22.54 3.42
C LYS A 431 12.00 23.85 3.73
N ALA A 432 10.80 23.82 4.31
CA ALA A 432 10.07 25.01 4.73
C ALA A 432 10.79 25.76 5.85
N LEU A 433 11.31 25.03 6.83
CA LEU A 433 12.12 25.58 7.90
C LEU A 433 13.39 26.25 7.37
N GLU A 434 14.12 25.58 6.48
CA GLU A 434 15.32 26.14 5.84
C GLU A 434 15.00 27.44 5.08
N LEU A 435 13.90 27.47 4.32
CA LEU A 435 13.50 28.65 3.55
C LEU A 435 13.02 29.80 4.44
N LYS A 436 12.32 29.50 5.55
CA LYS A 436 11.93 30.50 6.56
C LYS A 436 13.14 31.13 7.24
N GLN A 437 14.15 30.33 7.58
CA GLN A 437 15.39 30.84 8.16
C GLN A 437 16.14 31.75 7.20
N LYS A 438 16.07 31.50 5.88
CA LYS A 438 16.67 32.35 4.84
C LYS A 438 15.91 33.64 4.53
N GLN A 439 14.68 33.78 5.02
CA GLN A 439 13.88 35.01 4.86
C GLN A 439 14.04 36.00 6.02
N LYS A 440 14.58 35.53 7.15
CA LYS A 440 15.13 36.43 8.18
C LYS A 440 16.45 36.99 7.68
#